data_AF-A0A365L8F4-F1
#
_entry.id   AF-A0A365L8F4-F1
#
_cell.length_a   1.000
_cell.length_b   1.000
_cell.length_c   1.000
_cell.angle_alpha   90.00
_cell.angle_beta   90.00
_cell.angle_gamma   90.00
#
_symmetry.space_group_name_H-M   'P 1'
#
loop_
_entity.id
_entity.type
_entity.pdbx_description
1 polymer ?
#
loop_
_entity_poly.entity_id
_entity_poly.type
_entity_poly.pdbx_seq_one_letter_code
_entity_poly.pdbx_strand_id
1 'polypeptide(L)'
;MENLEAALKSEVEKVGSLFHAETDYQSGKVIVKKNRTLEISMYSNCFTCTLDHDISFEDFSATGTAFNKAEIMLLPEEYPAFTYALSNHSIPFPPHFRQWLNVNPHLISICLETTESPEHFANRLSTALNVLEV
;
A
#
# COMPACT_ATOMS: atom_id res chain seq x y z
N MET A 1 24.59 -14.53 8.40
CA MET A 1 23.60 -14.64 7.30
C MET A 1 22.27 -15.18 7.81
N GLU A 2 22.23 -16.27 8.58
CA GLU A 2 20.99 -16.85 9.18
C GLU A 2 20.07 -15.84 9.92
N ASN A 3 20.63 -14.85 10.62
CA ASN A 3 19.84 -13.89 11.39
C ASN A 3 19.11 -12.84 10.54
N LEU A 4 19.59 -12.55 9.32
CA LEU A 4 18.98 -11.53 8.45
C LEU A 4 17.79 -12.10 7.69
N GLU A 5 17.88 -13.35 7.23
CA GLU A 5 16.78 -14.04 6.54
C GLU A 5 15.59 -14.30 7.47
N ALA A 6 15.86 -14.69 8.73
CA ALA A 6 14.81 -14.88 9.73
C ALA A 6 14.10 -13.57 10.11
N ALA A 7 14.87 -12.48 10.28
CA ALA A 7 14.31 -11.15 10.55
C ALA A 7 13.48 -10.63 9.37
N LEU A 8 13.96 -10.83 8.14
CA LEU A 8 13.25 -10.47 6.92
C LEU A 8 11.92 -11.23 6.81
N LYS A 9 11.93 -12.54 7.05
CA LYS A 9 10.72 -13.37 7.02
C LYS A 9 9.69 -12.90 8.06
N SER A 10 10.14 -12.58 9.26
CA SER A 10 9.26 -12.04 10.30
C SER A 10 8.62 -10.71 9.89
N GLU A 11 9.37 -9.83 9.23
CA GLU A 11 8.84 -8.55 8.76
C GLU A 11 7.83 -8.71 7.62
N VAL A 12 8.07 -9.67 6.72
CA VAL A 12 7.11 -10.06 5.67
C VAL A 12 5.77 -10.53 6.26
N GLU A 13 5.82 -11.40 7.26
CA GLU A 13 4.62 -11.94 7.92
C GLU A 13 3.81 -10.83 8.61
N LYS A 14 4.48 -9.87 9.25
CA LYS A 14 3.81 -8.70 9.84
C LYS A 14 3.15 -7.83 8.79
N VAL A 15 3.86 -7.49 7.71
CA VAL A 15 3.33 -6.66 6.63
C VAL A 15 2.10 -7.32 5.99
N GLY A 16 2.16 -8.62 5.72
CA GLY A 16 1.00 -9.37 5.22
C GLY A 16 -0.20 -9.32 6.17
N SER A 17 0.06 -9.43 7.47
CA SER A 17 -0.98 -9.33 8.50
C SER A 17 -1.62 -7.95 8.56
N LEU A 18 -0.84 -6.86 8.41
CA LEU A 18 -1.33 -5.48 8.42
C LEU A 18 -2.23 -5.15 7.23
N PHE A 19 -1.95 -5.72 6.06
CA PHE A 19 -2.76 -5.50 4.85
C PHE A 19 -3.92 -6.49 4.68
N HIS A 20 -4.01 -7.51 5.55
CA HIS A 20 -4.88 -8.66 5.37
C HIS A 20 -4.74 -9.27 3.96
N ALA A 21 -3.50 -9.39 3.49
CA ALA A 21 -3.18 -9.73 2.11
C ALA A 21 -2.06 -10.77 2.03
N GLU A 22 -2.09 -11.56 0.95
CA GLU A 22 -0.97 -12.46 0.64
C GLU A 22 0.28 -11.66 0.31
N THR A 23 1.43 -12.18 0.74
CA THR A 23 2.74 -11.60 0.41
C THR A 23 3.57 -12.63 -0.33
N ASP A 24 4.39 -12.15 -1.25
CA ASP A 24 5.31 -12.96 -2.02
C ASP A 24 6.72 -12.36 -1.93
N TYR A 25 7.74 -13.20 -1.94
CA TYR A 25 9.12 -12.77 -1.95
C TYR A 25 9.77 -13.17 -3.27
N GLN A 26 10.05 -12.17 -4.10
CA GLN A 26 10.62 -12.37 -5.42
C GLN A 26 11.80 -11.42 -5.63
N SER A 27 12.96 -11.97 -6.01
CA SER A 27 14.14 -11.18 -6.44
C SER A 27 14.60 -10.10 -5.44
N GLY A 28 14.54 -10.36 -4.13
CA GLY A 28 14.93 -9.38 -3.11
C GLY A 28 13.83 -8.40 -2.71
N LYS A 29 12.65 -8.50 -3.34
CA LYS A 29 11.48 -7.64 -3.11
C LYS A 29 10.37 -8.45 -2.44
N VAL A 30 9.72 -7.84 -1.46
CA VAL A 30 8.46 -8.32 -0.90
C VAL A 30 7.34 -7.62 -1.65
N ILE A 31 6.43 -8.39 -2.23
CA ILE A 31 5.28 -7.89 -2.98
C ILE A 31 4.03 -8.24 -2.20
N VAL A 32 3.16 -7.26 -1.95
CA VAL A 32 1.86 -7.48 -1.30
C VAL A 32 0.79 -7.58 -2.39
N LYS A 33 0.09 -8.71 -2.44
CA LYS A 33 -1.02 -8.92 -3.36
C LYS A 33 -2.29 -8.36 -2.74
N LYS A 34 -2.49 -7.05 -2.89
CA LYS A 34 -3.72 -6.36 -2.45
C LYS A 34 -4.50 -5.93 -3.68
N ASN A 35 -5.77 -6.30 -3.72
CA ASN A 35 -6.71 -5.80 -4.69
C ASN A 35 -8.03 -5.47 -3.98
N ARG A 36 -8.88 -4.71 -4.68
CA ARG A 36 -10.23 -4.41 -4.22
C ARG A 36 -11.20 -4.53 -5.38
N THR A 37 -12.40 -5.00 -5.06
CA THR A 37 -13.45 -5.21 -6.05
C THR A 37 -14.54 -4.18 -5.84
N LEU A 38 -14.83 -3.41 -6.88
CA LEU A 38 -15.87 -2.40 -6.91
C LEU A 38 -17.07 -2.95 -7.68
N GLU A 39 -18.25 -2.88 -7.07
CA GLU A 39 -19.52 -3.10 -7.78
C GLU A 39 -20.05 -1.75 -8.26
N ILE A 40 -20.10 -1.58 -9.59
CA ILE A 40 -20.57 -0.36 -10.22
C ILE A 40 -21.91 -0.66 -10.87
N SER A 41 -22.97 -0.02 -10.34
CA SER A 41 -24.32 -0.11 -10.87
C SER A 41 -24.71 1.17 -11.60
N MET A 42 -25.12 1.05 -12.86
CA MET A 42 -25.59 2.14 -13.71
C MET A 42 -26.90 1.76 -14.39
N TYR A 43 -28.01 2.41 -14.01
CA TYR A 43 -29.35 2.14 -14.53
C TYR A 43 -29.71 0.65 -14.45
N SER A 44 -29.73 -0.06 -15.59
CA SER A 44 -30.02 -1.50 -15.66
C SER A 44 -28.78 -2.40 -15.69
N ASN A 45 -27.58 -1.82 -15.72
CA ASN A 45 -26.33 -2.56 -15.82
C ASN A 45 -25.61 -2.58 -14.48
N CYS A 46 -25.09 -3.74 -14.09
CA CYS A 46 -24.15 -3.88 -12.99
C CYS A 46 -22.88 -4.52 -13.56
N PHE A 47 -21.73 -3.95 -13.24
CA PHE A 47 -20.45 -4.52 -13.59
C PHE A 47 -19.49 -4.45 -12.41
N THR A 48 -18.59 -5.41 -12.38
CA THR A 48 -17.58 -5.54 -11.34
C THR A 48 -16.24 -5.09 -11.90
N CYS A 49 -15.54 -4.22 -11.19
CA CYS A 49 -14.20 -3.77 -11.53
C CYS A 49 -13.24 -4.14 -10.41
N THR A 50 -12.22 -4.94 -10.70
CA THR A 50 -11.15 -5.24 -9.75
C THR A 50 -10.00 -4.26 -9.99
N LEU A 51 -9.62 -3.55 -8.94
CA LEU A 51 -8.47 -2.65 -8.94
C LEU A 51 -7.34 -3.31 -8.17
N ASP A 52 -6.25 -3.59 -8.86
CA ASP A 52 -5.02 -4.08 -8.26
C ASP A 52 -4.20 -2.92 -7.69
N HIS A 53 -3.53 -3.17 -6.57
CA HIS A 53 -2.58 -2.24 -5.97
C HIS A 53 -1.17 -2.83 -6.09
N ASP A 54 -0.20 -2.02 -6.48
CA ASP A 54 1.20 -2.42 -6.44
C ASP A 54 1.80 -1.92 -5.13
N ILE A 55 2.09 -2.83 -4.21
CA ILE A 55 2.72 -2.49 -2.92
C ILE A 55 3.94 -3.38 -2.76
N SER A 56 5.06 -2.76 -2.44
CA SER A 56 6.31 -3.51 -2.32
C SER A 56 7.35 -2.89 -1.41
N PHE A 57 8.25 -3.76 -0.96
CA PHE A 57 9.31 -3.45 -0.01
C PHE A 57 10.60 -4.06 -0.54
N GLU A 58 11.65 -3.26 -0.68
CA GLU A 58 12.96 -3.68 -1.18
C GLU A 58 14.10 -3.04 -0.39
N ASP A 59 15.34 -3.45 -0.66
CA ASP A 59 16.54 -2.88 -0.04
C ASP A 59 16.51 -2.86 1.50
N PHE A 60 16.08 -3.98 2.10
CA PHE A 60 16.02 -4.12 3.56
C PHE A 60 17.40 -3.91 4.20
N SER A 61 17.47 -2.94 5.10
CA SER A 61 18.69 -2.60 5.83
C SER A 61 18.80 -3.39 7.14
N ALA A 62 20.03 -3.59 7.60
CA ALA A 62 20.28 -4.17 8.93
C ALA A 62 19.72 -3.32 10.09
N THR A 63 19.37 -2.05 9.82
CA THR A 63 18.76 -1.12 10.78
C THR A 63 17.23 -1.20 10.83
N GLY A 64 16.60 -2.09 10.04
CA GLY A 64 15.15 -2.31 10.07
C GLY A 64 14.33 -1.35 9.20
N THR A 65 14.97 -0.69 8.23
CA THR A 65 14.28 0.10 7.20
C THR A 65 14.26 -0.62 5.87
N ALA A 66 13.32 -0.28 5.01
CA ALA A 66 13.28 -0.70 3.62
C ALA A 66 12.97 0.50 2.72
N PHE A 67 13.21 0.34 1.42
CA PHE A 67 12.61 1.20 0.42
C PHE A 67 11.20 0.68 0.12
N ASN A 68 10.20 1.45 0.56
CA ASN A 68 8.79 1.11 0.49
C ASN A 68 8.16 1.84 -0.69
N LYS A 69 7.37 1.12 -1.48
CA LYS A 69 6.65 1.63 -2.64
C LYS A 69 5.18 1.24 -2.57
N ALA A 70 4.31 2.16 -2.97
CA ALA A 70 2.92 1.84 -3.24
C ALA A 70 2.39 2.62 -4.44
N GLU A 71 1.59 1.97 -5.26
CA GLU A 71 0.69 2.56 -6.24
C GLU A 71 -0.74 2.10 -5.92
N ILE A 72 -1.56 3.05 -5.45
CA ILE A 72 -2.94 2.78 -5.04
C ILE A 72 -3.91 3.39 -6.05
N MET A 73 -4.79 2.54 -6.58
CA MET A 73 -5.83 2.88 -7.54
C MET A 73 -7.12 3.28 -6.82
N LEU A 74 -7.53 4.52 -7.04
CA LEU A 74 -8.69 5.16 -6.42
C LEU A 74 -9.68 5.67 -7.47
N LEU A 75 -10.97 5.69 -7.11
CA LEU A 75 -11.94 6.54 -7.78
C LEU A 75 -11.69 8.01 -7.39
N PRO A 76 -12.02 8.97 -8.25
CA PRO A 76 -11.85 10.39 -7.95
C PRO A 76 -12.52 10.84 -6.64
N GLU A 77 -13.67 10.27 -6.30
CA GLU A 77 -14.45 10.61 -5.09
C GLU A 77 -13.81 10.09 -3.80
N GLU A 78 -12.99 9.05 -3.89
CA GLU A 78 -12.31 8.43 -2.74
C GLU A 78 -11.02 9.14 -2.37
N TYR A 79 -10.40 9.82 -3.34
CA TYR A 79 -9.12 10.49 -3.18
C TYR A 79 -9.05 11.41 -1.94
N PRO A 80 -10.05 12.28 -1.65
CA PRO A 80 -9.99 13.13 -0.47
C PRO A 80 -9.97 12.34 0.85
N ALA A 81 -10.83 11.31 0.97
CA ALA A 81 -10.92 10.51 2.19
C ALA A 81 -9.65 9.68 2.42
N PHE A 82 -9.14 9.03 1.38
CA PHE A 82 -7.90 8.26 1.42
C PHE A 82 -6.72 9.15 1.83
N THR A 83 -6.54 10.30 1.15
CA THR A 83 -5.41 11.18 1.41
C THR A 83 -5.48 11.82 2.80
N TYR A 84 -6.69 12.12 3.28
CA TYR A 84 -6.89 12.59 4.64
C TYR A 84 -6.48 11.55 5.68
N ALA A 85 -6.92 10.29 5.53
CA ALA A 85 -6.56 9.20 6.42
C ALA A 85 -5.04 8.92 6.41
N LEU A 86 -4.42 8.93 5.23
CA LEU A 86 -2.99 8.71 5.05
C LEU A 86 -2.15 9.81 5.73
N SER A 87 -2.56 11.07 5.59
CA SER A 87 -1.81 12.24 6.13
C SER A 87 -2.06 12.50 7.62
N ASN A 88 -3.23 12.14 8.15
CA ASN A 88 -3.58 12.30 9.57
C ASN A 88 -3.30 11.06 10.42
N HIS A 89 -2.63 10.06 9.87
CA HIS A 89 -2.22 8.89 10.62
C HIS A 89 -1.31 9.29 11.80
N SER A 90 -1.42 8.58 12.92
CA SER A 90 -0.69 8.88 14.16
C SER A 90 0.83 8.78 14.01
N ILE A 91 1.28 7.89 13.13
CA ILE A 91 2.66 7.82 12.66
C ILE A 91 2.78 8.76 11.45
N PRO A 92 3.60 9.82 11.50
CA PRO A 92 3.81 10.72 10.36
C PRO A 92 4.74 10.11 9.31
N PHE A 93 4.74 10.65 8.09
CA PHE A 93 5.76 10.34 7.09
C PHE A 93 7.14 10.84 7.55
N PRO A 94 8.23 10.18 7.11
CA PRO A 94 9.57 10.72 7.30
C PRO A 94 9.75 12.03 6.52
N PRO A 95 10.73 12.87 6.88
CA PRO A 95 10.99 14.14 6.18
C PRO A 95 11.28 13.98 4.68
N HIS A 96 11.77 12.80 4.27
CA HIS A 96 12.12 12.48 2.89
C HIS A 96 11.24 11.34 2.40
N PHE A 97 10.08 11.72 1.85
CA PHE A 97 9.19 10.82 1.10
C PHE A 97 8.81 11.49 -0.22
N ARG A 98 8.41 10.68 -1.20
CA ARG A 98 7.87 11.15 -2.47
C ARG A 98 6.42 10.69 -2.57
N GLN A 99 5.58 11.61 -3.04
CA GLN A 99 4.19 11.34 -3.39
C GLN A 99 3.89 12.05 -4.71
N TRP A 100 3.22 11.36 -5.63
CA TRP A 100 2.71 11.97 -6.86
C TRP A 100 1.44 11.27 -7.33
N LEU A 101 0.76 11.89 -8.29
CA LEU A 101 -0.50 11.40 -8.83
C LEU A 101 -0.36 11.10 -10.33
N ASN A 102 -0.92 9.97 -10.75
CA ASN A 102 -1.24 9.69 -12.14
C ASN A 102 -2.77 9.75 -12.27
N VAL A 103 -3.28 10.68 -13.07
CA VAL A 103 -4.72 10.97 -13.13
C VAL A 103 -5.27 10.78 -14.53
N ASN A 104 -6.42 10.10 -14.62
CA ASN A 104 -7.28 10.13 -15.79
C ASN A 104 -8.73 10.44 -15.35
N PRO A 105 -9.69 10.63 -16.27
CA PRO A 105 -11.07 11.00 -15.93
C PRO A 105 -11.83 10.00 -15.03
N HIS A 106 -11.36 8.77 -14.89
CA HIS A 106 -12.05 7.68 -14.20
C HIS A 106 -11.29 7.13 -12.99
N LEU A 107 -9.98 7.28 -12.96
CA LEU A 107 -9.11 6.75 -11.92
C LEU A 107 -8.01 7.74 -11.55
N ILE A 108 -7.69 7.75 -10.27
CA ILE A 108 -6.53 8.40 -9.69
C ILE A 108 -5.63 7.30 -9.14
N SER A 109 -4.38 7.28 -9.58
CA SER A 109 -3.32 6.50 -8.95
C SER A 109 -2.51 7.43 -8.05
N ILE A 110 -2.42 7.08 -6.77
CA ILE A 110 -1.50 7.72 -5.83
C ILE A 110 -0.26 6.84 -5.72
N CYS A 111 0.89 7.40 -6.06
CA CYS A 111 2.17 6.74 -5.90
C CYS A 111 2.92 7.28 -4.69
N LEU A 112 3.55 6.38 -3.92
CA LEU A 112 4.32 6.68 -2.71
C LEU A 112 5.67 5.98 -2.77
N GLU A 113 6.74 6.68 -2.40
CA GLU A 113 8.07 6.11 -2.17
C GLU A 113 8.69 6.68 -0.89
N THR A 114 9.27 5.82 -0.06
CA THR A 114 9.83 6.23 1.23
C THR A 114 10.85 5.22 1.75
N THR A 115 11.91 5.71 2.38
CA THR A 115 12.86 4.87 3.11
C THR A 115 12.56 4.97 4.60
N GLU A 116 11.84 3.98 5.13
CA GLU A 116 11.41 3.92 6.54
C GLU A 116 11.13 2.46 6.96
N SER A 117 10.65 2.27 8.19
CA SER A 117 10.19 0.96 8.67
C SER A 117 9.03 0.44 7.80
N PRO A 118 9.11 -0.80 7.27
CA PRO A 118 8.02 -1.46 6.57
C PRO A 118 6.71 -1.46 7.35
N GLU A 119 6.79 -1.73 8.66
CA GLU A 119 5.65 -1.71 9.58
C GLU A 119 4.97 -0.35 9.64
N HIS A 120 5.74 0.74 9.75
CA HIS A 120 5.18 2.10 9.77
C HIS A 120 4.49 2.47 8.46
N PHE A 121 5.14 2.16 7.33
CA PHE A 121 4.56 2.37 6.00
C PHE A 121 3.27 1.57 5.82
N ALA A 122 3.32 0.28 6.15
CA ALA A 122 2.20 -0.64 6.01
C ALA A 122 1.01 -0.23 6.89
N ASN A 123 1.24 0.16 8.14
CA ASN A 123 0.19 0.59 9.05
C ASN A 123 -0.52 1.86 8.57
N ARG A 124 0.27 2.85 8.12
CA ARG A 124 -0.25 4.09 7.54
C ARG A 124 -1.11 3.83 6.31
N LEU A 125 -0.60 2.99 5.40
CA LEU A 125 -1.27 2.66 4.15
C LEU A 125 -2.51 1.80 4.37
N SER A 126 -2.45 0.82 5.28
CA SER A 126 -3.58 -0.02 5.67
C SER A 126 -4.71 0.83 6.28
N THR A 127 -4.39 1.76 7.17
CA THR A 127 -5.39 2.71 7.72
C THR A 127 -6.06 3.52 6.63
N ALA A 128 -5.30 3.98 5.63
CA ALA A 128 -5.86 4.73 4.50
C ALA A 128 -6.69 3.84 3.57
N LEU A 129 -6.32 2.58 3.35
CA LEU A 129 -7.10 1.63 2.54
C LEU A 129 -8.41 1.24 3.23
N ASN A 130 -8.42 1.10 4.56
CA ASN A 130 -9.61 0.71 5.32
C ASN A 130 -10.76 1.73 5.20
N VAL A 131 -10.49 3.00 4.90
CA VAL A 131 -11.57 3.99 4.68
C VAL A 131 -12.30 3.78 3.35
N LEU A 132 -11.78 2.93 2.47
CA LEU A 132 -12.36 2.57 1.18
C LEU A 132 -13.16 1.28 1.22
N GLU A 133 -12.97 0.47 2.27
CA GLU A 133 -13.70 -0.79 2.48
C GLU A 133 -15.02 -0.45 3.20
N VAL A 134 -16.02 0.00 2.43
CA VAL A 134 -17.40 0.32 2.89
C VAL A 134 -18.39 -0.72 2.39
#